data_AF-A0A671Y6B6-F1
#
_entry.id   AF-A0A671Y6B6-F1
#
_cell.length_a   1.000
_cell.length_b   1.000
_cell.length_c   1.000
_cell.angle_alpha   90.00
_cell.angle_beta   90.00
_cell.angle_gamma   90.00
#
_symmetry.space_group_name_H-M   'P 1'
#
loop_
_entity.id
_entity.type
_entity.pdbx_description
1 polymer ?
#
loop_
_entity_poly.entity_id
_entity_poly.type
_entity_poly.pdbx_seq_one_letter_code
_entity_poly.pdbx_strand_id
1 'polypeptide(L)'
;MTACTYKQLQAEASLSMQFWDDPTVDGFHGLLMTPKPMIRTSDHVFQLCELVKLQSSCKKLNLLSELMDHSGNYVHTALPFILSLLQRGLGERIHLLTHSLSPEPEWSVESDAPKHKAQPPLSFGLLLNPELATSVLERGPSADSPKAAEFRQLWGSRSELRRFQDSAITEAVLWEGKSMCQKQLVPKQIITHLLQLHADIPESSVRYVGAMVDDVIKTGSEEPSTGEEESLLVVQSYDDLSRKLWRLEDLPLSITAVQGAHPALRYTQVFPPRPLKMDYSFFDRDKPSRSLVPKEGKPCPAYITPITVICHMEGSGKWPHDRLAIRHIRAAFHIRLGELLKKHHNYTCRPGPTHLDVWKVAYHREPQVLRESVTAEGLRSCERISRCSSVLHRWASFASFICSLPLTGGTTRW
;
A
#
# COMPACT_ATOMS: atom_id res chain seq x y z
N MET A 1 -10.43 35.33 -10.57
CA MET A 1 -9.85 34.30 -9.67
C MET A 1 -10.87 33.19 -9.50
N THR A 2 -10.49 31.92 -9.69
CA THR A 2 -11.44 30.80 -9.52
C THR A 2 -11.61 30.45 -8.03
N ALA A 3 -12.69 29.74 -7.69
CA ALA A 3 -12.90 29.24 -6.32
C ALA A 3 -11.76 28.30 -5.86
N CYS A 4 -11.23 27.46 -6.76
CA CYS A 4 -10.09 26.59 -6.46
C CYS A 4 -8.82 27.40 -6.16
N THR A 5 -8.54 28.46 -6.92
CA THR A 5 -7.40 29.36 -6.66
C THR A 5 -7.54 30.03 -5.30
N TYR A 6 -8.74 30.46 -4.93
CA TYR A 6 -8.99 31.05 -3.62
C TYR A 6 -8.76 30.06 -2.47
N LYS A 7 -9.26 28.82 -2.61
CA LYS A 7 -9.01 27.75 -1.63
C LYS A 7 -7.53 27.41 -1.51
N GLN A 8 -6.80 27.40 -2.62
CA GLN A 8 -5.35 27.22 -2.62
C GLN A 8 -4.64 28.33 -1.84
N LEU A 9 -5.04 29.59 -2.06
CA LEU A 9 -4.50 30.72 -1.32
C LEU A 9 -4.78 30.60 0.18
N GLN A 10 -6.00 30.20 0.56
CA GLN A 10 -6.34 29.95 1.97
C GLN A 10 -5.47 28.85 2.59
N ALA A 11 -5.28 27.73 1.88
CA ALA A 11 -4.44 26.63 2.35
C ALA A 11 -2.98 27.04 2.53
N GLU A 12 -2.40 27.73 1.54
CA GLU A 12 -1.01 28.24 1.63
C GLU A 12 -0.88 29.30 2.73
N ALA A 13 -1.88 30.17 2.94
CA ALA A 13 -1.87 31.14 4.02
C ALA A 13 -1.91 30.45 5.41
N SER A 14 -2.75 29.43 5.58
CA SER A 14 -2.79 28.63 6.81
C SER A 14 -1.47 27.91 7.06
N LEU A 15 -0.86 27.30 6.03
CA LEU A 15 0.45 26.67 6.15
C LEU A 15 1.54 27.69 6.48
N SER A 16 1.49 28.89 5.88
CA SER A 16 2.45 29.95 6.16
C SER A 16 2.41 30.39 7.62
N MET A 17 1.21 30.52 8.21
CA MET A 17 1.08 30.83 9.64
C MET A 17 1.73 29.76 10.53
N GLN A 18 1.59 28.48 10.20
CA GLN A 18 2.26 27.41 10.95
C GLN A 18 3.79 27.53 10.92
N PHE A 19 4.36 27.93 9.78
CA PHE A 19 5.81 28.17 9.65
C PHE A 19 6.27 29.41 10.43
N TRP A 20 5.43 30.44 10.54
CA TRP A 20 5.75 31.63 11.35
C TRP A 20 5.66 31.33 12.85
N ASP A 21 4.76 30.45 13.26
CA ASP A 21 4.54 30.10 14.66
C ASP A 21 5.53 29.03 15.18
N ASP A 22 6.24 28.32 14.30
CA ASP A 22 7.20 27.29 14.66
C ASP A 22 8.63 27.86 14.82
N PRO A 23 9.17 27.96 16.05
CA PRO A 23 10.50 28.50 16.29
C PRO A 23 11.64 27.54 15.89
N THR A 24 11.33 26.29 15.53
CA THR A 24 12.34 25.27 15.17
C THR A 24 12.66 25.25 13.67
N VAL A 25 11.88 25.97 12.86
CA VAL A 25 11.99 25.98 11.41
C VAL A 25 12.50 27.33 10.92
N ASP A 26 13.38 27.34 9.93
CA ASP A 26 13.72 28.56 9.19
C ASP A 26 12.55 28.95 8.26
N GLY A 27 11.58 29.66 8.84
CA GLY A 27 10.39 30.12 8.14
C GLY A 27 10.70 31.04 6.95
N PHE A 28 11.77 31.85 7.04
CA PHE A 28 12.16 32.74 5.95
C PHE A 28 12.58 31.94 4.70
N HIS A 29 13.45 30.94 4.88
CA HIS A 29 13.88 30.11 3.77
C HIS A 29 12.73 29.26 3.21
N GLY A 30 11.94 28.64 4.09
CA GLY A 30 10.82 27.78 3.71
C GLY A 30 9.71 28.50 2.94
N LEU A 31 9.40 29.75 3.33
CA LEU A 31 8.30 30.52 2.74
C LEU A 31 8.71 31.37 1.54
N LEU A 32 9.90 32.00 1.57
CA LEU A 32 10.28 33.02 0.59
C LEU A 32 11.37 32.58 -0.39
N MET A 33 12.24 31.64 0.01
CA MET A 33 13.41 31.25 -0.81
C MET A 33 13.22 29.91 -1.53
N THR A 34 12.16 29.17 -1.22
CA THR A 34 11.93 27.83 -1.77
C THR A 34 10.89 27.87 -2.89
N PRO A 35 11.28 27.63 -4.16
CA PRO A 35 10.33 27.53 -5.26
C PRO A 35 9.46 26.28 -5.11
N LYS A 36 8.14 26.45 -5.24
CA LYS A 36 7.13 25.40 -5.09
C LYS A 36 6.43 25.10 -6.43
N PRO A 37 7.05 24.34 -7.35
CA PRO A 37 6.37 23.93 -8.57
C PRO A 37 5.23 22.97 -8.25
N MET A 38 4.17 22.97 -9.06
CA MET A 38 2.93 22.20 -8.80
C MET A 38 3.18 20.70 -8.58
N ILE A 39 4.16 20.11 -9.28
CA ILE A 39 4.56 18.71 -9.14
C ILE A 39 5.14 18.36 -7.77
N ARG A 40 5.58 19.36 -6.99
CA ARG A 40 6.09 19.18 -5.63
C ARG A 40 5.10 19.60 -4.54
N THR A 41 3.99 20.25 -4.90
CA THR A 41 2.95 20.69 -3.96
C THR A 41 1.68 19.86 -4.02
N SER A 42 1.63 18.90 -4.93
CA SER A 42 0.48 18.02 -5.15
C SER A 42 0.95 16.57 -5.06
N ASP A 43 0.14 15.70 -4.49
CA ASP A 43 0.45 14.27 -4.44
C ASP A 43 0.34 13.67 -5.84
N HIS A 44 -0.77 13.97 -6.52
CA HIS A 44 -1.03 13.52 -7.88
C HIS A 44 -1.21 14.74 -8.79
N VAL A 45 -0.72 14.65 -10.02
CA VAL A 45 -0.84 15.69 -11.05
C VAL A 45 -1.40 15.06 -12.32
N PHE A 46 -2.29 15.77 -13.00
CA PHE A 46 -2.67 15.39 -14.36
C PHE A 46 -2.68 16.58 -15.29
N GLN A 47 -2.47 16.32 -16.58
CA GLN A 47 -2.45 17.33 -17.62
C GLN A 47 -3.47 17.00 -18.69
N LEU A 48 -4.27 17.98 -19.07
CA LEU A 48 -5.09 17.92 -20.28
C LEU A 48 -4.24 18.37 -21.46
N CYS A 49 -4.03 17.45 -22.38
CA CYS A 49 -3.32 17.64 -23.63
C CYS A 49 -4.31 17.90 -24.77
N GLU A 50 -3.81 18.40 -25.89
CA GLU A 50 -4.63 18.65 -27.09
C GLU A 50 -5.84 19.55 -26.80
N LEU A 51 -5.59 20.70 -26.17
CA LEU A 51 -6.63 21.61 -25.69
C LEU A 51 -7.61 22.08 -26.77
N VAL A 52 -7.26 21.96 -28.05
CA VAL A 52 -8.19 22.15 -29.19
C VAL A 52 -9.48 21.34 -29.02
N LYS A 53 -9.41 20.16 -28.40
CA LYS A 53 -10.58 19.32 -28.10
C LYS A 53 -11.56 19.97 -27.11
N LEU A 54 -11.12 20.94 -26.29
CA LEU A 54 -12.04 21.70 -25.43
C LEU A 54 -13.04 22.53 -26.24
N GLN A 55 -12.80 22.78 -27.53
CA GLN A 55 -13.78 23.42 -28.40
C GLN A 55 -15.04 22.55 -28.59
N SER A 56 -14.91 21.23 -28.73
CA SER A 56 -16.07 20.33 -28.77
C SER A 56 -16.71 20.21 -27.39
N SER A 57 -15.91 20.24 -26.32
CA SER A 57 -16.42 20.31 -24.94
C SER A 57 -17.32 21.54 -24.74
N CYS A 58 -16.89 22.73 -25.17
CA CYS A 58 -17.70 23.95 -25.07
C CYS A 58 -19.05 23.81 -25.80
N LYS A 59 -19.07 23.17 -26.98
CA LYS A 59 -20.32 22.89 -27.70
C LYS A 59 -21.23 21.93 -26.92
N LYS A 60 -20.69 20.82 -26.43
CA LYS A 60 -21.44 19.83 -25.65
C LYS A 60 -22.02 20.41 -24.35
N LEU A 61 -21.26 21.28 -23.71
CA LEU A 61 -21.62 21.95 -22.46
C LEU A 61 -22.52 23.18 -22.68
N ASN A 62 -22.90 23.48 -23.94
CA ASN A 62 -23.68 24.66 -24.31
C ASN A 62 -23.04 26.01 -23.88
N LEU A 63 -21.71 26.09 -23.87
CA LEU A 63 -20.93 27.26 -23.42
C LEU A 63 -20.55 28.21 -24.57
N LEU A 64 -21.35 28.27 -25.64
CA LEU A 64 -20.99 29.07 -26.83
C LEU A 64 -21.08 30.58 -26.58
N SER A 65 -22.01 31.02 -25.71
CA SER A 65 -22.13 32.40 -25.25
C SER A 65 -20.89 32.83 -24.47
N GLU A 66 -20.51 32.05 -23.47
CA GLU A 66 -19.36 32.29 -22.60
C GLU A 66 -18.06 32.24 -23.39
N LEU A 67 -18.01 31.39 -24.43
CA LEU A 67 -16.88 31.36 -25.36
C LEU A 67 -16.72 32.70 -26.10
N MET A 68 -17.82 33.38 -26.44
CA MET A 68 -17.76 34.72 -27.04
C MET A 68 -17.28 35.76 -26.04
N ASP A 69 -17.75 35.69 -24.79
CA ASP A 69 -17.30 36.58 -23.70
C ASP A 69 -15.81 36.45 -23.42
N HIS A 70 -15.25 35.24 -23.63
CA HIS A 70 -13.84 34.93 -23.51
C HIS A 70 -13.07 34.98 -24.83
N SER A 71 -13.56 35.74 -25.83
CA SER A 71 -12.87 35.96 -27.12
C SER A 71 -12.42 34.70 -27.86
N GLY A 72 -13.11 33.57 -27.66
CA GLY A 72 -12.78 32.28 -28.27
C GLY A 72 -11.82 31.41 -27.44
N ASN A 73 -11.46 31.84 -26.23
CA ASN A 73 -10.59 31.10 -25.32
C ASN A 73 -11.36 29.95 -24.64
N TYR A 74 -11.34 28.79 -25.28
CA TYR A 74 -12.01 27.58 -24.80
C TYR A 74 -11.44 27.04 -23.48
N VAL A 75 -10.19 27.37 -23.12
CA VAL A 75 -9.61 26.96 -21.83
C VAL A 75 -10.30 27.71 -20.70
N HIS A 76 -10.34 29.04 -20.77
CA HIS A 76 -11.00 29.86 -19.75
C HIS A 76 -12.50 29.58 -19.67
N THR A 77 -13.12 29.26 -20.82
CA THR A 77 -14.54 28.94 -20.90
C THR A 77 -14.87 27.59 -20.23
N ALA A 78 -14.10 26.53 -20.51
CA ALA A 78 -14.39 25.19 -20.00
C ALA A 78 -13.86 24.95 -18.57
N LEU A 79 -12.82 25.67 -18.15
CA LEU A 79 -12.13 25.46 -16.87
C LEU A 79 -13.07 25.51 -15.64
N PRO A 80 -13.97 26.51 -15.47
CA PRO A 80 -14.88 26.55 -14.34
C PRO A 80 -15.77 25.31 -14.23
N PHE A 81 -16.27 24.81 -15.37
CA PHE A 81 -17.06 23.60 -15.41
C PHE A 81 -16.23 22.37 -15.02
N ILE A 82 -15.02 22.23 -15.58
CA ILE A 82 -14.10 21.12 -15.26
C ILE A 82 -13.77 21.11 -13.76
N LEU A 83 -13.43 22.27 -13.18
CA LEU A 83 -13.11 22.37 -11.75
C LEU A 83 -14.30 21.95 -10.87
N SER A 84 -15.51 22.45 -11.18
CA SER A 84 -16.73 22.08 -10.45
C SER A 84 -17.04 20.59 -10.57
N LEU A 85 -16.94 20.04 -11.77
CA LEU A 85 -17.16 18.63 -12.05
C LEU A 85 -16.20 17.74 -11.25
N LEU A 86 -14.90 18.03 -11.29
CA LEU A 86 -13.88 17.26 -10.61
C LEU A 86 -13.97 17.40 -9.09
N GLN A 87 -14.28 18.59 -8.58
CA GLN A 87 -14.47 18.79 -7.14
C GLN A 87 -15.69 18.01 -6.62
N ARG A 88 -16.77 17.95 -7.39
CA ARG A 88 -17.96 17.15 -7.05
C ARG A 88 -17.70 15.65 -7.16
N GLY A 89 -16.95 15.22 -8.16
CA GLY A 89 -16.66 13.82 -8.42
C GLY A 89 -15.61 13.19 -7.51
N LEU A 90 -14.52 13.91 -7.21
CA LEU A 90 -13.49 13.45 -6.29
C LEU A 90 -13.93 13.62 -4.83
N GLY A 91 -14.80 14.58 -4.53
CA GLY A 91 -15.42 14.72 -3.20
C GLY A 91 -14.38 14.79 -2.08
N GLU A 92 -14.58 13.97 -1.05
CA GLU A 92 -13.72 13.93 0.15
C GLU A 92 -12.38 13.21 -0.06
N ARG A 93 -12.14 12.65 -1.27
CA ARG A 93 -10.86 12.02 -1.63
C ARG A 93 -9.73 13.02 -1.80
N ILE A 94 -10.06 14.30 -1.92
CA ILE A 94 -9.09 15.39 -2.08
C ILE A 94 -9.32 16.46 -1.02
N HIS A 95 -8.23 16.99 -0.47
CA HIS A 95 -8.25 18.19 0.33
C HIS A 95 -8.24 19.44 -0.55
N LEU A 96 -7.52 19.40 -1.67
CA LEU A 96 -7.37 20.54 -2.57
C LEU A 96 -7.28 20.11 -4.05
N LEU A 97 -7.98 20.86 -4.90
CA LEU A 97 -7.84 20.82 -6.35
C LEU A 97 -7.19 22.13 -6.80
N THR A 98 -6.00 22.05 -7.40
CA THR A 98 -5.27 23.19 -7.96
C THR A 98 -5.20 23.07 -9.48
N HIS A 99 -4.94 24.20 -10.15
CA HIS A 99 -4.68 24.23 -11.58
C HIS A 99 -3.64 25.29 -11.89
N SER A 100 -2.91 25.11 -12.99
CA SER A 100 -1.94 26.06 -13.50
C SER A 100 -2.28 26.39 -14.94
N LEU A 101 -2.57 27.67 -15.16
CA LEU A 101 -2.71 28.25 -16.50
C LEU A 101 -1.33 28.57 -17.04
N SER A 102 -1.12 28.30 -18.32
CA SER A 102 0.08 28.79 -19.00
C SER A 102 0.03 30.31 -19.09
N PRO A 103 1.16 31.01 -18.94
CA PRO A 103 1.21 32.45 -19.17
C PRO A 103 0.72 32.74 -20.58
N GLU A 104 0.03 33.88 -20.74
CA GLU A 104 -0.40 34.30 -22.06
C GLU A 104 0.84 34.50 -22.94
N PRO A 105 0.85 33.94 -24.17
CA PRO A 105 1.98 34.13 -25.06
C PRO A 105 2.15 35.61 -25.34
N GLU A 106 3.39 36.09 -25.37
CA GLU A 106 3.71 37.41 -25.89
C GLU A 106 3.91 37.33 -27.40
N TRP A 107 3.39 38.30 -28.15
CA TRP A 107 3.54 38.36 -29.62
C TRP A 107 3.90 39.76 -30.09
N SER A 108 4.50 39.86 -31.28
CA SER A 108 4.82 41.15 -31.90
C SER A 108 3.52 41.86 -32.31
N VAL A 109 3.49 43.19 -32.18
CA VAL A 109 2.39 44.04 -32.64
C VAL A 109 2.18 43.91 -34.16
N GLU A 110 3.21 43.52 -34.90
CA GLU A 110 3.17 43.30 -36.34
C GLU A 110 2.61 41.92 -36.74
N SER A 111 2.40 41.02 -35.77
CA SER A 111 1.92 39.66 -36.00
C SER A 111 0.47 39.47 -35.55
N ASP A 112 -0.25 38.55 -36.21
CA ASP A 112 -1.59 38.14 -35.79
C ASP A 112 -1.57 37.57 -34.37
N ALA A 113 -2.68 37.77 -33.64
CA ALA A 113 -2.84 37.25 -32.30
C ALA A 113 -2.65 35.71 -32.25
N PRO A 114 -1.95 35.18 -31.23
CA PRO A 114 -1.72 33.75 -31.07
C PRO A 114 -3.04 32.98 -31.04
N LYS A 115 -3.12 31.96 -31.89
CA LYS A 115 -4.29 31.07 -31.91
C LYS A 115 -4.30 30.23 -30.64
N HIS A 116 -5.45 30.12 -29.98
CA HIS A 116 -5.62 29.28 -28.79
C HIS A 116 -5.20 27.82 -29.01
N LYS A 117 -5.19 27.33 -30.27
CA LYS A 117 -4.79 25.96 -30.64
C LYS A 117 -3.34 25.57 -30.28
N ALA A 118 -2.46 26.54 -30.07
CA ALA A 118 -1.04 26.29 -29.79
C ALA A 118 -0.69 26.31 -28.29
N GLN A 119 -1.69 26.22 -27.40
CA GLN A 119 -1.45 26.34 -25.96
C GLN A 119 -0.80 25.09 -25.35
N PRO A 120 0.08 25.25 -24.33
CA PRO A 120 0.67 24.14 -23.60
C PRO A 120 -0.41 23.34 -22.84
N PRO A 121 -0.11 22.11 -22.38
CA PRO A 121 -1.06 21.32 -21.59
C PRO A 121 -1.54 22.04 -20.33
N LEU A 122 -2.84 21.97 -20.07
CA LEU A 122 -3.44 22.52 -18.85
C LEU A 122 -3.18 21.54 -17.70
N SER A 123 -2.53 22.01 -16.64
CA SER A 123 -2.10 21.15 -15.54
C SER A 123 -2.99 21.32 -14.30
N PHE A 124 -3.28 20.21 -13.62
CA PHE A 124 -4.09 20.14 -12.41
C PHE A 124 -3.33 19.37 -11.33
N GLY A 125 -3.40 19.87 -10.10
CA GLY A 125 -2.80 19.23 -8.93
C GLY A 125 -3.89 18.76 -7.95
N LEU A 126 -3.67 17.58 -7.36
CA LEU A 126 -4.53 16.98 -6.35
C LEU A 126 -3.73 16.83 -5.06
N LEU A 127 -4.22 17.44 -3.99
CA LEU A 127 -3.82 17.08 -2.63
C LEU A 127 -4.82 16.04 -2.12
N LEU A 128 -4.37 14.81 -1.96
CA LEU A 128 -5.22 13.65 -1.65
C LEU A 128 -5.52 13.56 -0.15
N ASN A 129 -6.68 13.02 0.18
CA ASN A 129 -6.97 12.53 1.52
C ASN A 129 -6.60 11.03 1.60
N PRO A 130 -5.53 10.64 2.31
CA PRO A 130 -5.02 9.27 2.30
C PRO A 130 -6.04 8.23 2.81
N GLU A 131 -6.99 8.64 3.66
CA GLU A 131 -8.01 7.74 4.23
C GLU A 131 -9.03 7.28 3.17
N LEU A 132 -9.34 8.14 2.19
CA LEU A 132 -10.41 7.92 1.23
C LEU A 132 -9.91 7.78 -0.21
N ALA A 133 -8.74 8.30 -0.55
CA ALA A 133 -8.23 8.35 -1.92
C ALA A 133 -8.14 6.97 -2.58
N THR A 134 -7.80 5.93 -1.80
CA THR A 134 -7.64 4.55 -2.28
C THR A 134 -8.93 3.71 -2.20
N SER A 135 -10.04 4.28 -1.71
CA SER A 135 -11.31 3.55 -1.62
C SER A 135 -11.84 3.20 -3.01
N VAL A 136 -12.07 1.92 -3.27
CA VAL A 136 -12.65 1.47 -4.55
C VAL A 136 -14.16 1.65 -4.62
N LEU A 137 -14.83 1.92 -3.50
CA LEU A 137 -16.28 2.00 -3.43
C LEU A 137 -16.70 3.44 -3.14
N GLU A 138 -17.48 4.02 -4.04
CA GLU A 138 -18.17 5.28 -3.84
C GLU A 138 -19.59 4.98 -3.36
N ARG A 139 -19.91 5.32 -2.12
CA ARG A 139 -21.25 5.12 -1.56
C ARG A 139 -22.08 6.37 -1.79
N GLY A 140 -23.16 6.23 -2.55
CA GLY A 140 -24.13 7.28 -2.81
C GLY A 140 -25.25 7.35 -1.77
N PRO A 141 -26.25 8.22 -2.01
CA PRO A 141 -27.43 8.34 -1.18
C PRO A 141 -28.36 7.11 -1.31
N SER A 142 -29.31 6.99 -0.37
CA SER A 142 -30.38 5.99 -0.43
C SER A 142 -31.13 6.09 -1.77
N ALA A 143 -31.54 4.93 -2.30
CA ALA A 143 -32.24 4.83 -3.59
C ALA A 143 -33.53 5.68 -3.66
N ASP A 144 -34.20 5.86 -2.52
CA ASP A 144 -35.45 6.64 -2.42
C ASP A 144 -35.21 8.15 -2.26
N SER A 145 -33.95 8.58 -2.11
CA SER A 145 -33.60 9.99 -1.96
C SER A 145 -33.65 10.71 -3.30
N PRO A 146 -34.14 11.97 -3.38
CA PRO A 146 -34.06 12.76 -4.60
C PRO A 146 -32.61 12.97 -5.07
N LYS A 147 -31.64 12.95 -4.15
CA LYS A 147 -30.20 13.04 -4.45
C LYS A 147 -29.67 11.85 -5.24
N ALA A 148 -30.38 10.71 -5.27
CA ALA A 148 -29.99 9.55 -6.08
C ALA A 148 -30.05 9.84 -7.59
N ALA A 149 -30.97 10.73 -8.03
CA ALA A 149 -31.01 11.15 -9.43
C ALA A 149 -29.76 11.95 -9.82
N GLU A 150 -29.31 12.86 -8.96
CA GLU A 150 -28.08 13.64 -9.17
C GLU A 150 -26.84 12.73 -9.18
N PHE A 151 -26.80 11.74 -8.29
CA PHE A 151 -25.72 10.74 -8.25
C PHE A 151 -25.66 9.92 -9.54
N ARG A 152 -26.80 9.40 -10.01
CA ARG A 152 -26.89 8.70 -11.30
C ARG A 152 -26.50 9.58 -12.48
N GLN A 153 -26.89 10.86 -12.48
CA GLN A 153 -26.51 11.80 -13.52
C GLN A 153 -25.00 12.07 -13.52
N LEU A 154 -24.38 12.19 -12.35
CA LEU A 154 -22.94 12.42 -12.22
C LEU A 154 -22.14 11.21 -12.73
N TRP A 155 -22.52 10.00 -12.34
CA TRP A 155 -21.74 8.79 -12.62
C TRP A 155 -22.16 8.06 -13.90
N GLY A 156 -23.35 8.35 -14.43
CA GLY A 156 -23.87 7.74 -15.64
C GLY A 156 -24.01 6.22 -15.51
N SER A 157 -23.50 5.50 -16.50
CA SER A 157 -23.58 4.03 -16.57
C SER A 157 -22.82 3.28 -15.47
N ARG A 158 -21.95 3.98 -14.70
CA ARG A 158 -21.20 3.38 -13.58
C ARG A 158 -22.00 3.32 -12.28
N SER A 159 -23.13 4.02 -12.17
CA SER A 159 -24.00 3.99 -11.00
C SER A 159 -24.84 2.72 -10.98
N GLU A 160 -24.81 1.97 -9.89
CA GLU A 160 -25.64 0.79 -9.67
C GLU A 160 -26.23 0.77 -8.25
N LEU A 161 -27.38 0.10 -8.09
CA LEU A 161 -27.96 -0.13 -6.77
C LEU A 161 -27.22 -1.26 -6.07
N ARG A 162 -26.74 -0.97 -4.86
CA ARG A 162 -26.01 -1.95 -4.04
C ARG A 162 -26.63 -2.06 -2.66
N ARG A 163 -26.86 -3.31 -2.23
CA ARG A 163 -27.25 -3.64 -0.85
C ARG A 163 -26.00 -3.80 0.00
N PHE A 164 -25.94 -3.06 1.11
CA PHE A 164 -24.82 -3.09 2.05
C PHE A 164 -25.11 -4.01 3.25
N GLN A 165 -24.09 -4.28 4.07
CA GLN A 165 -24.20 -5.16 5.24
C GLN A 165 -25.18 -4.64 6.30
N ASP A 166 -25.37 -3.32 6.35
CA ASP A 166 -26.39 -2.63 7.16
C ASP A 166 -27.80 -2.75 6.57
N SER A 167 -28.00 -3.58 5.54
CA SER A 167 -29.23 -3.78 4.77
C SER A 167 -29.72 -2.57 3.97
N ALA A 168 -29.02 -1.44 4.02
CA ALA A 168 -29.36 -0.26 3.25
C ALA A 168 -29.13 -0.51 1.76
N ILE A 169 -30.08 -0.06 0.94
CA ILE A 169 -29.97 -0.05 -0.52
C ILE A 169 -29.66 1.39 -0.93
N THR A 170 -28.46 1.61 -1.45
CA THR A 170 -28.00 2.93 -1.90
C THR A 170 -27.48 2.83 -3.32
N GLU A 171 -27.43 3.97 -4.01
CA GLU A 171 -26.61 4.09 -5.21
C GLU A 171 -25.14 3.89 -4.84
N ALA A 172 -24.36 3.28 -5.72
CA ALA A 172 -22.93 3.09 -5.53
C ALA A 172 -22.18 3.04 -6.86
N VAL A 173 -20.88 3.32 -6.80
CA VAL A 173 -19.94 3.10 -7.91
C VAL A 173 -18.77 2.26 -7.42
N LEU A 174 -18.44 1.22 -8.16
CA LEU A 174 -17.26 0.39 -7.90
C LEU A 174 -16.16 0.68 -8.93
N TRP A 175 -15.00 1.10 -8.43
CA TRP A 175 -13.78 1.31 -9.19
C TRP A 175 -12.91 0.05 -9.21
N GLU A 176 -12.05 -0.04 -10.22
CA GLU A 176 -11.13 -1.17 -10.35
C GLU A 176 -9.94 -0.98 -9.39
N GLY A 177 -9.58 -2.03 -8.65
CA GLY A 177 -8.44 -1.97 -7.74
C GLY A 177 -8.37 -3.17 -6.81
N LYS A 178 -7.67 -4.22 -7.23
CA LYS A 178 -7.45 -5.41 -6.37
C LYS A 178 -6.31 -5.17 -5.40
N SER A 179 -5.17 -4.75 -5.92
CA SER A 179 -3.97 -4.41 -5.16
C SER A 179 -3.90 -2.91 -4.82
N MET A 180 -3.08 -2.55 -3.82
CA MET A 180 -2.90 -1.19 -3.33
C MET A 180 -2.40 -0.24 -4.42
N CYS A 181 -1.45 -0.66 -5.27
CA CYS A 181 -0.98 0.17 -6.38
C CYS A 181 -2.09 0.49 -7.40
N GLN A 182 -3.02 -0.44 -7.64
CA GLN A 182 -4.18 -0.17 -8.49
C GLN A 182 -5.17 0.76 -7.79
N LYS A 183 -5.41 0.56 -6.48
CA LYS A 183 -6.29 1.41 -5.67
C LYS A 183 -5.81 2.86 -5.60
N GLN A 184 -4.50 3.10 -5.57
CA GLN A 184 -3.91 4.43 -5.64
C GLN A 184 -4.27 5.16 -6.96
N LEU A 185 -4.58 4.43 -8.03
CA LEU A 185 -5.00 5.00 -9.32
C LEU A 185 -6.52 5.21 -9.46
N VAL A 186 -7.32 4.98 -8.42
CA VAL A 186 -8.77 5.28 -8.43
C VAL A 186 -9.05 6.75 -8.77
N PRO A 187 -8.32 7.76 -8.23
CA PRO A 187 -8.52 9.15 -8.65
C PRO A 187 -8.33 9.36 -10.16
N LYS A 188 -7.36 8.67 -10.79
CA LYS A 188 -7.19 8.70 -12.25
C LYS A 188 -8.45 8.20 -12.96
N GLN A 189 -8.99 7.05 -12.53
CA GLN A 189 -10.20 6.46 -13.12
C GLN A 189 -11.41 7.39 -13.00
N ILE A 190 -11.59 8.03 -11.84
CA ILE A 190 -12.64 9.02 -11.61
C ILE A 190 -12.51 10.19 -12.59
N ILE A 191 -11.30 10.77 -12.69
CA ILE A 191 -11.03 11.93 -13.56
C ILE A 191 -11.31 11.58 -15.02
N THR A 192 -10.75 10.49 -15.53
CA THR A 192 -10.91 10.11 -16.94
C THR A 192 -12.37 9.80 -17.27
N HIS A 193 -13.09 9.09 -16.37
CA HIS A 193 -14.52 8.81 -16.54
C HIS A 193 -15.36 10.08 -16.61
N LEU A 194 -15.19 10.99 -15.65
CA LEU A 194 -16.00 12.22 -15.57
C LEU A 194 -15.72 13.15 -16.75
N LEU A 195 -14.46 13.31 -17.13
CA LEU A 195 -14.07 14.15 -18.25
C LEU A 195 -14.61 13.60 -19.60
N GLN A 196 -14.56 12.28 -19.79
CA GLN A 196 -15.16 11.67 -20.99
C GLN A 196 -16.69 11.85 -21.00
N LEU A 197 -17.35 11.52 -19.89
CA LEU A 197 -18.80 11.53 -19.80
C LEU A 197 -19.38 12.93 -20.00
N HIS A 198 -18.86 13.91 -19.27
CA HIS A 198 -19.45 15.26 -19.22
C HIS A 198 -18.81 16.25 -20.18
N ALA A 199 -17.50 16.14 -20.45
CA ALA A 199 -16.77 17.08 -21.28
C ALA A 199 -16.34 16.53 -22.65
N ASP A 200 -16.57 15.25 -22.96
CA ASP A 200 -16.12 14.60 -24.21
C ASP A 200 -14.60 14.64 -24.41
N ILE A 201 -13.87 14.60 -23.29
CA ILE A 201 -12.40 14.57 -23.29
C ILE A 201 -11.95 13.12 -23.08
N PRO A 202 -11.31 12.50 -24.08
CA PRO A 202 -10.88 11.11 -23.99
C PRO A 202 -9.71 10.92 -23.03
N GLU A 203 -9.58 9.71 -22.49
CA GLU A 203 -8.45 9.33 -21.63
C GLU A 203 -7.10 9.56 -22.33
N SER A 204 -7.03 9.43 -23.66
CA SER A 204 -5.80 9.71 -24.44
C SER A 204 -5.35 11.17 -24.37
N SER A 205 -6.25 12.10 -24.02
CA SER A 205 -5.94 13.50 -23.78
C SER A 205 -5.52 13.78 -22.33
N VAL A 206 -5.54 12.79 -21.44
CA VAL A 206 -5.18 12.94 -20.03
C VAL A 206 -3.83 12.27 -19.76
N ARG A 207 -2.80 13.06 -19.45
CA ARG A 207 -1.53 12.54 -18.92
C ARG A 207 -1.58 12.57 -17.40
N TYR A 208 -1.32 11.43 -16.76
CA TYR A 208 -1.44 11.29 -15.31
C TYR A 208 -0.10 10.98 -14.66
N VAL A 209 0.21 11.69 -13.57
CA VAL A 209 1.42 11.55 -12.77
C VAL A 209 1.00 11.25 -11.33
N GLY A 210 1.21 10.01 -10.90
CA GLY A 210 0.88 9.54 -9.54
C GLY A 210 1.39 8.13 -9.22
N ALA A 211 1.80 7.36 -10.23
CA ALA A 211 2.34 6.00 -10.10
C ALA A 211 3.53 5.75 -11.06
N MET A 212 4.26 6.80 -11.45
CA MET A 212 5.27 6.71 -12.53
C MET A 212 6.46 5.82 -12.17
N VAL A 213 6.77 5.67 -10.88
CA VAL A 213 7.92 4.91 -10.39
C VAL A 213 7.53 3.49 -9.95
N ASP A 214 6.23 3.18 -9.90
CA ASP A 214 5.73 1.87 -9.47
C ASP A 214 6.28 0.75 -10.34
N ASP A 215 6.48 0.99 -11.64
CA ASP A 215 7.04 0.00 -12.57
C ASP A 215 8.42 -0.53 -12.14
N VAL A 216 9.17 0.25 -11.36
CA VAL A 216 10.50 -0.14 -10.85
C VAL A 216 10.39 -1.12 -9.66
N ILE A 217 9.29 -1.06 -8.92
CA ILE A 217 9.05 -1.86 -7.71
C ILE A 217 7.90 -2.87 -7.87
N LYS A 218 7.22 -2.86 -9.02
CA LYS A 218 6.16 -3.80 -9.36
C LYS A 218 6.68 -5.22 -9.37
N THR A 219 5.85 -6.10 -8.82
CA THR A 219 6.30 -7.37 -8.30
C THR A 219 5.10 -8.33 -8.44
N GLY A 220 5.31 -9.52 -9.03
CA GLY A 220 4.23 -10.51 -9.25
C GLY A 220 3.88 -10.70 -10.73
N SER A 221 3.53 -11.93 -11.12
CA SER A 221 3.31 -12.30 -12.54
C SER A 221 1.84 -12.25 -12.97
N GLU A 222 0.89 -12.44 -12.05
CA GLU A 222 -0.55 -12.52 -12.37
C GLU A 222 -1.31 -11.24 -11.95
N GLU A 223 -1.06 -10.74 -10.75
CA GLU A 223 -1.61 -9.47 -10.27
C GLU A 223 -0.47 -8.54 -9.86
N PRO A 224 -0.39 -7.31 -10.43
CA PRO A 224 0.68 -6.38 -10.11
C PRO A 224 0.51 -5.89 -8.66
N SER A 225 1.56 -6.02 -7.85
CA SER A 225 1.66 -5.43 -6.51
C SER A 225 3.02 -4.74 -6.33
N THR A 226 3.05 -3.72 -5.50
CA THR A 226 4.26 -2.99 -5.09
C THR A 226 4.80 -3.45 -3.73
N GLY A 227 4.25 -4.55 -3.18
CA GLY A 227 4.73 -5.21 -1.97
C GLY A 227 3.92 -4.90 -0.69
N GLU A 228 2.94 -4.01 -0.73
CA GLU A 228 2.16 -3.62 0.45
C GLU A 228 1.39 -4.82 1.03
N GLU A 229 0.77 -5.63 0.17
CA GLU A 229 0.05 -6.83 0.60
C GLU A 229 0.98 -7.86 1.25
N GLU A 230 2.14 -8.12 0.64
CA GLU A 230 3.13 -9.03 1.19
C GLU A 230 3.73 -8.52 2.50
N SER A 231 3.96 -7.21 2.61
CA SER A 231 4.40 -6.58 3.86
C SER A 231 3.36 -6.79 4.97
N LEU A 232 2.08 -6.58 4.67
CA LEU A 232 0.99 -6.83 5.62
C LEU A 232 0.95 -8.29 6.07
N LEU A 233 1.11 -9.25 5.15
CA LEU A 233 1.17 -10.68 5.49
C LEU A 233 2.36 -11.01 6.40
N VAL A 234 3.51 -10.34 6.19
CA VAL A 234 4.69 -10.48 7.05
C VAL A 234 4.41 -9.93 8.46
N VAL A 235 3.80 -8.76 8.58
CA VAL A 235 3.42 -8.18 9.88
C VAL A 235 2.43 -9.09 10.62
N GLN A 236 1.37 -9.55 9.95
CA GLN A 236 0.40 -10.47 10.55
C GLN A 236 1.04 -11.80 10.98
N SER A 237 1.98 -12.30 10.17
CA SER A 237 2.77 -13.50 10.50
C SER A 237 3.66 -13.26 11.72
N TYR A 238 4.25 -12.07 11.86
CA TYR A 238 4.99 -11.72 13.05
C TYR A 238 4.09 -11.63 14.29
N ASP A 239 2.93 -10.97 14.20
CA ASP A 239 2.01 -10.80 15.34
C ASP A 239 1.49 -12.14 15.87
N ASP A 240 1.13 -13.07 14.98
CA ASP A 240 0.75 -14.42 15.40
C ASP A 240 1.92 -15.19 16.03
N LEU A 241 3.16 -15.02 15.54
CA LEU A 241 4.33 -15.65 16.15
C LEU A 241 4.63 -15.05 17.53
N SER A 242 4.56 -13.72 17.65
CA SER A 242 4.72 -12.98 18.90
C SER A 242 3.72 -13.47 19.95
N ARG A 243 2.43 -13.52 19.62
CA ARG A 243 1.39 -14.03 20.54
C ARG A 243 1.64 -15.47 20.99
N LYS A 244 2.16 -16.33 20.11
CA LYS A 244 2.50 -17.72 20.43
C LYS A 244 3.70 -17.80 21.37
N LEU A 245 4.76 -17.03 21.11
CA LEU A 245 5.94 -16.96 21.97
C LEU A 245 5.61 -16.46 23.39
N TRP A 246 4.75 -15.45 23.51
CA TRP A 246 4.30 -14.93 24.80
C TRP A 246 3.52 -15.97 25.63
N ARG A 247 2.86 -16.93 24.97
CA ARG A 247 2.09 -18.00 25.63
C ARG A 247 2.91 -19.28 25.84
N LEU A 248 4.20 -19.27 25.55
CA LEU A 248 5.06 -20.42 25.80
C LEU A 248 5.34 -20.54 27.29
N GLU A 249 4.88 -21.63 27.86
CA GLU A 249 5.22 -22.09 29.21
C GLU A 249 6.44 -23.04 29.12
N ASP A 250 6.99 -23.44 30.26
CA ASP A 250 8.12 -24.39 30.37
C ASP A 250 9.49 -23.89 29.84
N LEU A 251 9.66 -22.57 29.66
CA LEU A 251 10.98 -21.95 29.50
C LEU A 251 11.60 -21.65 30.87
N PRO A 252 12.93 -21.83 31.06
CA PRO A 252 13.61 -21.52 32.32
C PRO A 252 13.53 -20.04 32.74
N LEU A 253 13.32 -19.15 31.76
CA LEU A 253 13.08 -17.74 31.93
C LEU A 253 11.89 -17.39 31.03
N SER A 254 10.93 -16.61 31.54
CA SER A 254 9.79 -16.17 30.73
C SER A 254 10.21 -15.14 29.67
N ILE A 255 9.46 -15.07 28.56
CA ILE A 255 9.65 -14.05 27.52
C ILE A 255 8.89 -12.80 27.93
N THR A 256 9.59 -11.67 28.08
CA THR A 256 9.02 -10.39 28.50
C THR A 256 8.68 -9.48 27.32
N ALA A 257 9.41 -9.60 26.21
CA ALA A 257 9.11 -8.84 25.00
C ALA A 257 9.59 -9.58 23.73
N VAL A 258 8.86 -9.36 22.65
CA VAL A 258 9.22 -9.80 21.30
C VAL A 258 9.22 -8.54 20.44
N GLN A 259 10.37 -8.19 19.87
CA GLN A 259 10.57 -6.95 19.12
C GLN A 259 10.97 -7.24 17.68
N GLY A 260 10.23 -6.66 16.73
CA GLY A 260 10.54 -6.75 15.30
C GLY A 260 11.69 -5.82 14.93
N ALA A 261 12.84 -6.38 14.52
CA ALA A 261 14.00 -5.59 14.11
C ALA A 261 14.13 -5.45 12.59
N HIS A 262 13.43 -6.28 11.82
CA HIS A 262 13.55 -6.35 10.36
C HIS A 262 12.83 -5.20 9.63
N PRO A 263 13.39 -4.67 8.52
CA PRO A 263 12.74 -3.66 7.67
C PRO A 263 11.32 -4.02 7.20
N ALA A 264 11.06 -5.30 6.90
CA ALA A 264 9.73 -5.79 6.51
C ALA A 264 8.62 -5.45 7.52
N LEU A 265 8.96 -5.40 8.81
CA LEU A 265 7.99 -5.20 9.90
C LEU A 265 7.60 -3.74 10.10
N ARG A 266 8.25 -2.82 9.38
CA ARG A 266 8.03 -1.38 9.44
C ARG A 266 7.84 -0.75 8.05
N TYR A 267 7.47 -1.56 7.06
CA TYR A 267 7.21 -1.13 5.68
C TYR A 267 8.38 -0.40 5.00
N THR A 268 9.62 -0.64 5.43
CA THR A 268 10.82 -0.02 4.83
C THR A 268 11.62 -0.98 3.96
N GLN A 269 11.08 -2.15 3.62
CA GLN A 269 11.71 -3.09 2.72
C GLN A 269 11.10 -2.94 1.32
N VAL A 270 11.94 -2.61 0.33
CA VAL A 270 11.50 -2.40 -1.07
C VAL A 270 10.81 -3.64 -1.63
N PHE A 271 11.42 -4.82 -1.43
CA PHE A 271 10.87 -6.10 -1.86
C PHE A 271 10.65 -6.99 -0.63
N PRO A 272 9.48 -6.94 0.01
CA PRO A 272 9.18 -7.76 1.18
C PRO A 272 9.32 -9.25 0.86
N PRO A 273 9.72 -10.07 1.84
CA PRO A 273 9.99 -11.48 1.62
C PRO A 273 8.71 -12.20 1.20
N ARG A 274 8.75 -12.80 0.02
CA ARG A 274 7.64 -13.55 -0.53
C ARG A 274 7.65 -14.99 -0.02
N PRO A 275 6.47 -15.55 0.29
CA PRO A 275 6.37 -16.97 0.58
C PRO A 275 6.86 -17.82 -0.60
N LEU A 276 7.91 -18.63 -0.40
CA LEU A 276 8.45 -19.49 -1.46
C LEU A 276 7.76 -20.86 -1.44
N LYS A 277 7.30 -21.29 -2.62
CA LYS A 277 6.90 -22.67 -2.88
C LYS A 277 8.10 -23.43 -3.46
N MET A 278 8.76 -24.24 -2.63
CA MET A 278 9.85 -25.09 -3.10
C MET A 278 9.29 -26.30 -3.88
N ASP A 279 9.82 -26.53 -5.07
CA ASP A 279 9.62 -27.78 -5.78
C ASP A 279 10.64 -28.82 -5.28
N TYR A 280 10.19 -29.66 -4.35
CA TYR A 280 11.03 -30.70 -3.76
C TYR A 280 11.56 -31.71 -4.79
N SER A 281 10.98 -31.81 -5.99
CA SER A 281 11.51 -32.68 -7.04
C SER A 281 12.90 -32.27 -7.54
N PHE A 282 13.26 -30.99 -7.35
CA PHE A 282 14.55 -30.42 -7.76
C PHE A 282 15.68 -30.73 -6.79
N PHE A 283 15.40 -31.33 -5.64
CA PHE A 283 16.37 -31.54 -4.58
C PHE A 283 16.50 -33.01 -4.22
N ASP A 284 17.74 -33.43 -3.94
CA ASP A 284 18.02 -34.67 -3.22
C ASP A 284 18.20 -34.38 -1.74
N ARG A 285 17.86 -35.36 -0.90
CA ARG A 285 18.12 -35.28 0.54
C ARG A 285 19.48 -35.87 0.85
N ASP A 286 20.37 -35.03 1.33
CA ASP A 286 21.62 -35.49 1.91
C ASP A 286 21.34 -36.23 3.23
N LYS A 287 21.68 -37.51 3.29
CA LYS A 287 21.38 -38.40 4.44
C LYS A 287 22.02 -37.93 5.76
N PRO A 288 23.31 -37.56 5.82
CA PRO A 288 23.94 -37.11 7.06
C PRO A 288 23.43 -35.74 7.55
N SER A 289 23.27 -34.76 6.67
CA SER A 289 22.87 -33.40 7.10
C SER A 289 21.36 -33.15 7.09
N ARG A 290 20.57 -34.05 6.50
CA ARG A 290 19.13 -33.86 6.19
C ARG A 290 18.84 -32.61 5.36
N SER A 291 19.86 -32.05 4.71
CA SER A 291 19.74 -30.85 3.87
C SER A 291 19.20 -31.22 2.49
N LEU A 292 18.53 -30.26 1.85
CA LEU A 292 18.12 -30.36 0.46
C LEU A 292 19.24 -29.83 -0.42
N VAL A 293 19.76 -30.68 -1.31
CA VAL A 293 20.82 -30.34 -2.26
C VAL A 293 20.22 -30.28 -3.65
N PRO A 294 20.43 -29.20 -4.44
CA PRO A 294 19.92 -29.12 -5.80
C PRO A 294 20.46 -30.27 -6.66
N LYS A 295 19.59 -30.91 -7.44
CA LYS A 295 19.99 -31.89 -8.45
C LYS A 295 20.78 -31.22 -9.56
N GLU A 296 21.61 -32.00 -10.24
CA GLU A 296 22.36 -31.53 -11.39
C GLU A 296 21.41 -30.96 -12.47
N GLY A 297 21.73 -29.78 -13.00
CA GLY A 297 20.91 -29.07 -13.99
C GLY A 297 19.62 -28.45 -13.45
N LYS A 298 19.34 -28.52 -12.15
CA LYS A 298 18.20 -27.83 -11.51
C LYS A 298 18.63 -26.52 -10.84
N PRO A 299 17.75 -25.51 -10.80
CA PRO A 299 18.09 -24.23 -10.18
C PRO A 299 18.26 -24.37 -8.66
N CYS A 300 19.16 -23.58 -8.10
CA CYS A 300 19.26 -23.41 -6.65
C CYS A 300 17.95 -22.80 -6.09
N PRO A 301 17.59 -23.06 -4.82
CA PRO A 301 16.44 -22.41 -4.20
C PRO A 301 16.68 -20.90 -4.17
N ALA A 302 15.62 -20.12 -4.38
CA ALA A 302 15.67 -18.69 -4.18
C ALA A 302 16.05 -18.38 -2.72
N TYR A 303 16.96 -17.42 -2.53
CA TYR A 303 17.30 -16.93 -1.21
C TYR A 303 16.10 -16.23 -0.59
N ILE A 304 15.77 -16.59 0.66
CA ILE A 304 14.71 -15.95 1.43
C ILE A 304 15.38 -15.22 2.58
N THR A 305 15.28 -13.90 2.58
CA THR A 305 15.83 -13.07 3.65
C THR A 305 15.12 -13.40 4.97
N PRO A 306 15.84 -13.78 6.04
CA PRO A 306 15.24 -14.02 7.33
C PRO A 306 14.79 -12.72 7.99
N ILE A 307 13.60 -12.76 8.59
CA ILE A 307 13.02 -11.67 9.37
C ILE A 307 13.59 -11.73 10.78
N THR A 308 14.48 -10.80 11.10
CA THR A 308 15.09 -10.70 12.43
C THR A 308 14.07 -10.24 13.48
N VAL A 309 13.97 -11.01 14.56
CA VAL A 309 13.15 -10.73 15.74
C VAL A 309 14.03 -10.84 16.99
N ILE A 310 13.85 -9.93 17.94
CA ILE A 310 14.60 -9.91 19.20
C ILE A 310 13.67 -10.38 20.31
N CYS A 311 14.08 -11.39 21.05
CA CYS A 311 13.35 -11.87 22.23
C CYS A 311 14.08 -11.41 23.50
N HIS A 312 13.36 -10.67 24.32
CA HIS A 312 13.80 -10.31 25.67
C HIS A 312 13.24 -11.32 26.65
N MET A 313 14.12 -11.80 27.50
CA MET A 313 13.78 -12.72 28.59
C MET A 313 13.65 -11.90 29.89
N GLU A 314 13.04 -12.49 30.91
CA GLU A 314 13.03 -11.89 32.24
C GLU A 314 14.45 -11.70 32.79
N GLY A 315 14.59 -10.71 33.67
CA GLY A 315 15.85 -10.43 34.35
C GLY A 315 16.27 -11.60 35.23
N SER A 316 17.54 -12.00 35.15
CA SER A 316 18.10 -13.05 36.00
C SER A 316 19.48 -12.66 36.50
N GLY A 317 19.76 -12.84 37.79
CA GLY A 317 21.10 -12.67 38.36
C GLY A 317 22.03 -13.85 38.07
N LYS A 318 21.53 -14.93 37.45
CA LYS A 318 22.26 -16.19 37.24
C LYS A 318 23.05 -16.22 35.93
N TRP A 319 23.14 -15.10 35.21
CA TRP A 319 23.96 -15.03 33.99
C TRP A 319 25.46 -15.08 34.34
N PRO A 320 26.24 -15.93 33.66
CA PRO A 320 27.68 -16.02 33.87
C PRO A 320 28.38 -14.76 33.37
N HIS A 321 29.56 -14.48 33.91
CA HIS A 321 30.37 -13.31 33.55
C HIS A 321 31.28 -13.59 32.34
N ASP A 322 31.56 -14.86 32.06
CA ASP A 322 32.32 -15.29 30.89
C ASP A 322 31.47 -15.24 29.60
N ARG A 323 32.07 -14.67 28.54
CA ARG A 323 31.42 -14.48 27.24
C ARG A 323 31.08 -15.81 26.57
N LEU A 324 31.92 -16.84 26.69
CA LEU A 324 31.66 -18.14 26.07
C LEU A 324 30.52 -18.86 26.80
N ALA A 325 30.52 -18.84 28.13
CA ALA A 325 29.43 -19.35 28.95
C ALA A 325 28.07 -18.69 28.60
N ILE A 326 28.03 -17.36 28.40
CA ILE A 326 26.81 -16.65 27.94
C ILE A 326 26.32 -17.21 26.60
N ARG A 327 27.22 -17.43 25.63
CA ARG A 327 26.85 -17.98 24.31
C ARG A 327 26.27 -19.39 24.42
N HIS A 328 26.86 -20.24 25.25
CA HIS A 328 26.37 -21.60 25.47
C HIS A 328 24.98 -21.61 26.12
N ILE A 329 24.73 -20.74 27.10
CA ILE A 329 23.42 -20.62 27.72
C ILE A 329 22.38 -20.10 26.71
N ARG A 330 22.71 -19.09 25.90
CA ARG A 330 21.82 -18.62 24.82
C ARG A 330 21.49 -19.74 23.84
N ALA A 331 22.48 -20.53 23.43
CA ALA A 331 22.26 -21.68 22.56
C ALA A 331 21.32 -22.72 23.21
N ALA A 332 21.47 -22.98 24.51
CA ALA A 332 20.57 -23.87 25.25
C ALA A 332 19.13 -23.33 25.29
N PHE A 333 18.94 -22.02 25.48
CA PHE A 333 17.63 -21.37 25.35
C PHE A 333 17.05 -21.52 23.94
N HIS A 334 17.85 -21.32 22.89
CA HIS A 334 17.40 -21.51 21.51
C HIS A 334 16.95 -22.96 21.24
N ILE A 335 17.69 -23.96 21.74
CA ILE A 335 17.32 -25.38 21.62
C ILE A 335 15.97 -25.62 22.31
N ARG A 336 15.84 -25.20 23.56
CA ARG A 336 14.60 -25.39 24.34
C ARG A 336 13.41 -24.68 23.71
N LEU A 337 13.61 -23.45 23.24
CA LEU A 337 12.59 -22.68 22.55
C LEU A 337 12.14 -23.38 21.26
N GLY A 338 13.09 -23.90 20.47
CA GLY A 338 12.80 -24.68 19.27
C GLY A 338 12.02 -25.96 19.54
N GLU A 339 12.34 -26.68 20.62
CA GLU A 339 11.60 -27.88 21.06
C GLU A 339 10.16 -27.54 21.44
N LEU A 340 9.95 -26.46 22.19
CA LEU A 340 8.62 -26.03 22.63
C LEU A 340 7.77 -25.55 21.44
N LEU A 341 8.34 -24.74 20.55
CA LEU A 341 7.65 -24.31 19.32
C LEU A 341 7.27 -25.50 18.43
N LYS A 342 8.13 -26.52 18.35
CA LYS A 342 7.79 -27.77 17.65
C LYS A 342 6.71 -28.57 18.37
N LYS A 343 6.77 -28.68 19.70
CA LYS A 343 5.80 -29.44 20.51
C LYS A 343 4.40 -28.82 20.49
N HIS A 344 4.29 -27.51 20.70
CA HIS A 344 3.00 -26.82 20.87
C HIS A 344 2.41 -26.29 19.55
N HIS A 345 3.24 -25.96 18.57
CA HIS A 345 2.79 -25.32 17.32
C HIS A 345 3.27 -26.04 16.05
N ASN A 346 3.97 -27.17 16.18
CA ASN A 346 4.50 -27.96 15.06
C ASN A 346 5.37 -27.13 14.09
N TYR A 347 6.05 -26.11 14.59
CA TYR A 347 6.98 -25.34 13.77
C TYR A 347 8.24 -26.14 13.50
N THR A 348 8.79 -25.97 12.30
CA THR A 348 10.13 -26.44 12.00
C THR A 348 11.09 -25.38 12.53
N CYS A 349 12.05 -25.81 13.33
CA CYS A 349 13.01 -24.93 13.99
C CYS A 349 14.42 -25.50 13.87
N ARG A 350 15.42 -24.63 13.81
CA ARG A 350 16.84 -24.97 13.73
C ARG A 350 17.56 -24.07 14.73
N PRO A 351 17.84 -24.59 15.93
CA PRO A 351 18.60 -23.83 16.91
C PRO A 351 20.05 -23.72 16.48
N GLY A 352 20.63 -22.55 16.67
CA GLY A 352 22.03 -22.26 16.47
C GLY A 352 22.65 -21.54 17.68
N PRO A 353 23.99 -21.40 17.72
CA PRO A 353 24.67 -20.75 18.85
C PRO A 353 24.32 -19.28 19.03
N THR A 354 23.99 -18.58 17.94
CA THR A 354 23.71 -17.13 17.95
C THR A 354 22.24 -16.80 17.78
N HIS A 355 21.47 -17.70 17.16
CA HIS A 355 20.07 -17.49 16.86
C HIS A 355 19.28 -18.79 16.79
N LEU A 356 17.96 -18.68 16.82
CA LEU A 356 17.03 -19.74 16.46
C LEU A 356 16.37 -19.37 15.14
N ASP A 357 16.47 -20.23 14.13
CA ASP A 357 15.65 -20.09 12.92
C ASP A 357 14.32 -20.82 13.10
N VAL A 358 13.23 -20.12 12.81
CA VAL A 358 11.86 -20.68 12.82
C VAL A 358 11.26 -20.53 11.44
N TRP A 359 10.83 -21.65 10.87
CA TRP A 359 10.11 -21.70 9.61
C TRP A 359 8.62 -21.63 9.90
N LYS A 360 8.02 -20.49 9.56
CA LYS A 360 6.59 -20.28 9.69
C LYS A 360 5.90 -20.37 8.34
N VAL A 361 4.87 -21.21 8.27
CA VAL A 361 3.96 -21.26 7.13
C VAL A 361 2.95 -20.13 7.29
N ALA A 362 2.96 -19.14 6.41
CA ALA A 362 1.91 -18.12 6.35
C ALA A 362 0.63 -18.78 5.79
N TYR A 363 -0.17 -19.41 6.65
CA TYR A 363 -1.51 -19.86 6.30
C TYR A 363 -2.49 -18.69 6.48
N HIS A 364 -3.11 -18.27 5.38
CA HIS A 364 -4.42 -17.64 5.43
C HIS A 364 -5.45 -18.71 5.04
N ARG A 365 -6.40 -18.94 5.95
CA ARG A 365 -7.47 -19.95 5.97
C ARG A 365 -7.07 -21.31 6.54
N GLU A 366 -7.65 -21.63 7.70
CA GLU A 366 -7.85 -22.99 8.17
C GLU A 366 -8.52 -23.84 7.08
N PRO A 367 -8.07 -25.08 6.90
CA PRO A 367 -8.97 -26.19 6.65
C PRO A 367 -9.02 -27.02 7.92
N GLN A 368 -10.22 -27.19 8.47
CA GLN A 368 -10.58 -28.27 9.38
C GLN A 368 -10.29 -29.63 8.73
N VAL A 369 -9.03 -30.08 8.64
CA VAL A 369 -8.73 -31.45 8.22
C VAL A 369 -7.43 -31.92 8.87
N LEU A 370 -7.50 -33.11 9.45
CA LEU A 370 -6.46 -33.99 10.01
C LEU A 370 -6.42 -34.06 11.54
N ARG A 371 -7.47 -34.67 12.12
CA ARG A 371 -7.27 -35.61 13.23
C ARG A 371 -6.95 -36.98 12.63
N GLU A 372 -5.67 -37.31 12.46
CA GLU A 372 -5.26 -38.72 12.35
C GLU A 372 -4.99 -39.23 13.78
N SER A 373 -5.83 -40.14 14.28
CA SER A 373 -5.53 -40.93 15.48
C SER A 373 -5.08 -42.32 15.07
N VAL A 374 -3.92 -42.75 15.55
CA VAL A 374 -3.44 -44.12 15.39
C VAL A 374 -4.03 -44.95 16.54
N THR A 375 -4.86 -45.96 16.23
CA THR A 375 -5.24 -46.96 17.24
C THR A 375 -4.05 -47.88 17.52
N ALA A 376 -4.03 -48.50 18.70
CA ALA A 376 -2.91 -49.32 19.18
C ALA A 376 -2.51 -50.49 18.26
N GLU A 377 -3.36 -50.85 17.29
CA GLU A 377 -3.15 -51.93 16.32
C GLU A 377 -2.57 -51.45 14.97
N GLY A 378 -2.24 -50.15 14.83
CA GLY A 378 -1.49 -49.63 13.68
C GLY A 378 -2.31 -49.36 12.41
N LEU A 379 -3.64 -49.49 12.45
CA LEU A 379 -4.53 -49.16 11.32
C LEU A 379 -4.92 -47.68 11.34
N ARG A 380 -4.74 -47.00 10.19
CA ARG A 380 -5.14 -45.60 9.99
C ARG A 380 -6.56 -45.55 9.44
N SER A 381 -7.54 -45.05 10.20
CA SER A 381 -8.88 -44.78 9.68
C SER A 381 -9.01 -43.32 9.23
N CYS A 382 -9.46 -43.10 8.00
CA CYS A 382 -9.73 -41.77 7.43
C CYS A 382 -11.16 -41.75 6.88
N GLU A 383 -12.05 -40.94 7.46
CA GLU A 383 -13.39 -40.71 6.90
C GLU A 383 -13.27 -39.88 5.61
N ARG A 384 -13.71 -40.47 4.49
CA ARG A 384 -13.68 -39.84 3.16
C ARG A 384 -14.93 -39.01 2.92
N ILE A 385 -14.75 -37.71 2.67
CA ILE A 385 -15.68 -36.90 1.87
C ILE A 385 -14.95 -36.48 0.58
N SER A 386 -15.72 -36.42 -0.50
CA SER A 386 -15.33 -36.47 -1.91
C SER A 386 -14.31 -35.44 -2.42
N ARG A 387 -13.32 -35.98 -3.15
CA ARG A 387 -12.49 -35.40 -4.24
C ARG A 387 -12.29 -33.87 -4.26
N CYS A 388 -11.11 -33.47 -3.79
CA CYS A 388 -10.34 -32.38 -4.38
C CYS A 388 -8.85 -32.74 -4.29
N SER A 389 -8.09 -32.53 -5.37
CA SER A 389 -6.69 -32.95 -5.53
C SER A 389 -5.80 -32.39 -4.42
N SER A 390 -5.31 -33.30 -3.57
CA SER A 390 -4.47 -33.04 -2.40
C SER A 390 -3.04 -32.69 -2.80
N VAL A 391 -2.56 -31.52 -2.40
CA VAL A 391 -1.12 -31.27 -2.29
C VAL A 391 -0.82 -30.55 -0.97
N LEU A 392 -0.06 -31.22 -0.10
CA LEU A 392 0.56 -30.64 1.08
C LEU A 392 1.61 -29.60 0.64
N HIS A 393 1.27 -28.32 0.74
CA HIS A 393 2.17 -27.21 0.40
C HIS A 393 2.64 -26.51 1.67
N ARG A 394 3.93 -26.70 2.02
CA ARG A 394 4.63 -25.95 3.06
C ARG A 394 5.18 -24.67 2.46
N TRP A 395 4.81 -23.54 3.06
CA TRP A 395 5.37 -22.21 2.83
C TRP A 395 6.36 -21.90 3.96
N ALA A 396 7.43 -21.15 3.69
CA ALA A 396 8.42 -20.81 4.72
C ALA A 396 8.71 -19.31 4.74
N SER A 397 8.39 -18.68 5.87
CA SER A 397 9.00 -17.43 6.33
C SER A 397 10.02 -17.80 7.42
N PHE A 398 11.20 -17.19 7.37
CA PHE A 398 12.28 -17.43 8.33
C PHE A 398 12.24 -16.32 9.38
N ALA A 399 12.09 -16.66 10.66
CA ALA A 399 12.33 -15.74 11.76
C ALA A 399 13.64 -16.10 12.45
N SER A 400 14.57 -15.15 12.57
CA SER A 400 15.84 -15.35 13.29
C SER A 400 15.78 -14.61 14.62
N PHE A 401 15.92 -15.36 15.72
CA PHE A 401 15.85 -14.81 17.08
C PHE A 401 17.20 -14.41 17.63
N ILE A 402 17.31 -13.21 18.19
CA ILE A 402 18.46 -12.82 19.01
C ILE A 402 17.98 -12.61 20.45
N CYS A 403 18.46 -13.43 21.39
CA CYS A 403 18.25 -13.20 22.81
C CYS A 403 19.20 -12.13 23.33
N SER A 404 18.67 -10.97 23.73
CA SER A 404 19.41 -9.90 24.42
C SER A 404 19.45 -10.14 25.93
N LEU A 405 20.54 -9.72 26.58
CA LEU A 405 20.60 -9.63 28.04
C LEU A 405 19.63 -8.52 28.51
N PRO A 406 19.06 -8.62 29.71
CA PRO A 406 18.46 -7.47 30.37
C PRO A 406 19.52 -6.36 30.47
N LEU A 407 19.18 -5.17 29.98
CA LEU A 407 19.95 -3.96 30.27
C LEU A 407 19.84 -3.71 31.78
N THR A 408 20.82 -4.16 32.55
CA THR A 408 20.97 -3.72 33.93
C THR A 408 21.17 -2.22 33.90
N GLY A 409 20.26 -1.47 34.53
CA GLY A 409 20.26 -0.01 34.60
C GLY A 409 21.57 0.52 35.16
N GLY A 410 22.51 0.80 34.26
CA GLY A 410 23.68 1.61 34.51
C GLY A 410 23.56 2.81 33.60
N THR A 411 23.29 3.98 34.19
CA THR A 411 23.39 5.28 33.53
C THR A 411 24.80 5.47 32.95
N THR A 412 24.99 5.17 31.68
CA THR A 412 25.99 5.83 30.85
C THR A 412 25.29 7.02 30.19
N ARG A 413 25.57 8.21 30.70
CA ARG A 413 25.32 9.47 30.00
C ARG A 413 26.06 9.41 28.65
N TRP A 414 25.35 9.81 27.60
CA TRP A 414 25.92 10.14 26.31
C TRP A 414 26.96 11.27 26.43
#